data_AF-A0A480VQR0-F1
#
_entry.id   AF-A0A480VQR0-F1
#
_cell.length_a   1.000
_cell.length_b   1.000
_cell.length_c   1.000
_cell.angle_alpha   90.00
_cell.angle_beta   90.00
_cell.angle_gamma   90.00
#
_symmetry.space_group_name_H-M   'P 1'
#
loop_
_entity.id
_entity.type
_entity.pdbx_description
1 polymer ?
#
loop_
_entity_poly.entity_id
_entity_poly.type
_entity_poly.pdbx_seq_one_letter_code
_entity_poly.pdbx_strand_id
1 'polypeptide(L)'
;MALTLRLWRSLPLGRSSARALRLPTGAAGSRGRCVPWPLRGSEVMGNTGAFKRSLLISALSYLGFETYQVLFQSSVVHATAKVTRVEEILEQADYLYESGETAKLYQLLTQYKESEDAELLWRLARASRDIAQLSGTSEEEKKLLVYEALEYAKRALEKNESSFAAHKWYAICISDVGDYEGIKAKIANAYIIKEHFEVLMNFKSH
;
A
#
# COMPACT_ATOMS: atom_id res chain seq x y z
N MET A 1 -34.65 38.86 -22.14
CA MET A 1 -34.15 39.92 -21.25
C MET A 1 -33.12 39.31 -20.32
N ALA A 2 -31.93 39.91 -20.30
CA ALA A 2 -30.75 39.45 -19.60
C ALA A 2 -30.89 39.58 -18.08
N LEU A 3 -30.34 38.62 -17.31
CA LEU A 3 -29.80 38.89 -15.98
C LEU A 3 -28.56 38.02 -15.75
N THR A 4 -27.46 38.72 -15.57
CA THR A 4 -26.08 38.28 -15.34
C THR A 4 -25.87 37.98 -13.86
N LEU A 5 -25.10 36.94 -13.51
CA LEU A 5 -24.49 36.85 -12.19
C LEU A 5 -23.05 36.30 -12.24
N ARG A 6 -22.14 37.27 -12.12
CA ARG A 6 -20.99 37.33 -11.19
C ARG A 6 -19.86 36.33 -11.35
N LEU A 7 -18.82 36.84 -12.02
CA LEU A 7 -17.41 36.57 -11.76
C LEU A 7 -17.11 36.48 -10.25
N TRP A 8 -16.36 35.46 -9.86
CA TRP A 8 -15.45 35.53 -8.71
C TRP A 8 -14.02 35.39 -9.23
N ARG A 9 -13.24 36.45 -9.03
CA ARG A 9 -11.78 36.51 -9.21
C ARG A 9 -11.14 36.59 -7.83
N SER A 10 -9.84 36.28 -7.75
CA SER A 10 -8.87 36.44 -6.65
C SER A 10 -8.66 35.18 -5.77
N LEU A 11 -7.44 34.73 -5.43
CA LEU A 11 -6.07 35.24 -5.59
C LEU A 11 -5.08 34.07 -5.33
N PRO A 12 -3.80 34.12 -5.78
CA PRO A 12 -2.80 33.10 -5.47
C PRO A 12 -2.02 33.43 -4.18
N LEU A 13 -1.94 32.45 -3.28
CA LEU A 13 -1.04 32.40 -2.11
C LEU A 13 -0.09 31.23 -2.43
N GLY A 14 1.23 31.28 -2.41
CA GLY A 14 2.15 32.08 -1.62
C GLY A 14 3.25 31.13 -1.15
N ARG A 15 4.37 31.11 -1.89
CA ARG A 15 5.76 30.98 -1.41
C ARG A 15 6.06 29.92 -0.33
N SER A 16 6.82 28.89 -0.69
CA SER A 16 7.77 28.28 0.26
C SER A 16 9.10 27.92 -0.41
N SER A 17 10.14 28.29 0.32
CA SER A 17 11.52 28.46 -0.09
C SER A 17 12.28 27.14 -0.04
N ALA A 18 12.90 26.76 -1.15
CA ALA A 18 13.91 25.72 -1.20
C ALA A 18 15.16 26.19 -0.43
N ARG A 19 15.40 25.59 0.74
CA ARG A 19 16.61 25.84 1.53
C ARG A 19 17.70 24.89 1.06
N ALA A 20 18.63 25.44 0.30
CA ALA A 20 19.85 24.80 -0.16
C ALA A 20 20.66 24.21 1.02
N LEU A 21 21.00 22.93 0.95
CA LEU A 21 22.01 22.31 1.81
C LEU A 21 23.39 22.80 1.35
N ARG A 22 24.06 23.58 2.20
CA ARG A 22 25.49 23.89 2.10
C ARG A 22 26.27 22.80 2.83
N LEU A 23 27.12 22.07 2.11
CA LEU A 23 28.24 21.31 2.66
C LEU A 23 29.34 22.28 3.11
N PRO A 24 29.96 22.10 4.30
CA PRO A 24 31.20 22.76 4.61
C PRO A 24 32.40 21.86 4.28
N THR A 25 33.28 22.43 3.48
CA THR A 25 34.68 22.05 3.30
C THR A 25 35.52 22.54 4.50
N GLY A 26 36.42 21.71 5.02
CA GLY A 26 37.50 22.09 5.95
C GLY A 26 38.42 20.88 6.16
N ALA A 27 39.64 20.83 5.61
CA ALA A 27 40.88 21.55 5.92
C ALA A 27 41.73 20.90 7.05
N ALA A 28 42.77 20.18 6.62
CA ALA A 28 44.18 20.19 7.01
C ALA A 28 44.66 20.41 8.48
N GLY A 29 45.65 19.58 8.86
CA GLY A 29 46.73 19.84 9.85
C GLY A 29 46.62 19.03 11.14
N SER A 30 47.65 18.49 11.81
CA SER A 30 49.11 18.55 11.62
C SER A 30 49.81 17.55 12.58
N ARG A 31 50.97 17.03 12.15
CA ARG A 31 52.21 16.66 12.87
C ARG A 31 52.19 16.30 14.37
N GLY A 32 52.73 15.11 14.68
CA GLY A 32 53.36 14.75 15.96
C GLY A 32 54.52 13.76 15.73
N ARG A 33 55.71 14.06 16.27
CA ARG A 33 57.02 13.44 15.96
C ARG A 33 57.40 12.26 16.89
N CYS A 34 58.17 11.35 16.29
CA CYS A 34 59.36 10.60 16.75
C CYS A 34 59.47 10.03 18.18
N VAL A 35 59.78 8.71 18.28
CA VAL A 35 61.04 8.18 18.86
C VAL A 35 61.43 6.86 18.14
N PRO A 36 62.73 6.55 17.90
CA PRO A 36 63.17 5.39 17.11
C PRO A 36 63.93 4.27 17.86
N TRP A 37 64.02 3.10 17.19
CA TRP A 37 64.94 1.94 17.31
C TRP A 37 64.55 0.74 18.19
N PRO A 38 65.07 -0.49 17.94
CA PRO A 38 66.03 -0.91 16.89
C PRO A 38 65.56 -2.05 15.97
N LEU A 39 66.26 -2.12 14.85
CA LEU A 39 66.33 -3.22 13.88
C LEU A 39 66.60 -4.58 14.56
N ARG A 40 65.72 -5.55 14.30
CA ARG A 40 66.06 -6.97 14.29
C ARG A 40 65.56 -7.54 12.97
N GLY A 41 66.50 -7.92 12.13
CA GLY A 41 66.22 -8.51 10.82
C GLY A 41 65.54 -9.87 10.96
N SER A 42 64.51 -10.08 10.16
CA SER A 42 64.21 -11.38 9.58
C SER A 42 64.05 -11.16 8.09
N GLU A 43 64.98 -11.74 7.34
CA GLU A 43 64.88 -11.97 5.91
C GLU A 43 63.56 -12.68 5.62
N VAL A 44 62.60 -11.96 5.03
CA VAL A 44 61.45 -12.58 4.36
C VAL A 44 61.81 -12.74 2.90
N MET A 45 62.27 -13.96 2.61
CA MET A 45 62.38 -14.55 1.29
C MET A 45 61.12 -14.21 0.48
N GLY A 46 61.33 -13.60 -0.68
CA GLY A 46 60.26 -13.20 -1.58
C GLY A 46 59.33 -14.37 -1.89
N ASN A 47 58.03 -14.13 -1.74
CA ASN A 47 57.05 -14.92 -2.46
C ASN A 47 56.12 -13.98 -3.22
N THR A 48 56.51 -13.72 -4.47
CA THR A 48 55.82 -12.90 -5.49
C THR A 48 54.51 -13.53 -5.97
N GLY A 49 53.85 -14.34 -5.14
CA GLY A 49 52.65 -15.12 -5.48
C GLY A 49 51.34 -14.59 -4.86
N ALA A 50 51.39 -13.80 -3.78
CA ALA A 50 50.18 -13.43 -3.04
C ALA A 50 49.50 -12.14 -3.53
N PHE A 51 50.25 -11.22 -4.15
CA PHE A 51 49.71 -9.91 -4.53
C PHE A 51 48.84 -9.93 -5.80
N LYS A 52 48.88 -11.02 -6.59
CA LYS A 52 48.06 -11.17 -7.81
C LYS A 52 46.64 -11.68 -7.54
N ARG A 53 46.35 -12.21 -6.34
CA ARG A 53 45.01 -12.74 -5.98
C ARG A 53 44.07 -11.69 -5.39
N SER A 54 44.61 -10.58 -4.86
CA SER A 54 43.79 -9.51 -4.28
C SER A 54 43.12 -8.60 -5.33
N LEU A 55 43.67 -8.51 -6.55
CA LEU A 55 43.12 -7.67 -7.61
C LEU A 55 41.96 -8.31 -8.39
N LEU A 56 41.72 -9.61 -8.25
CA LEU A 56 40.63 -10.31 -8.95
C LEU A 56 39.30 -10.26 -8.19
N ILE A 57 39.31 -9.99 -6.89
CA ILE A 57 38.09 -9.95 -6.06
C ILE A 57 37.29 -8.66 -6.32
N SER A 58 37.94 -7.59 -6.76
CA SER A 58 37.28 -6.30 -7.08
C SER A 58 36.43 -6.34 -8.35
N ALA A 59 36.91 -6.96 -9.43
CA ALA A 59 36.20 -7.00 -10.72
C ALA A 59 35.07 -8.04 -10.75
N LEU A 60 35.25 -9.20 -10.09
CA LEU A 60 34.20 -10.20 -9.89
C LEU A 60 33.05 -9.70 -9.01
N SER A 61 33.34 -8.80 -8.06
CA SER A 61 32.31 -8.12 -7.26
C SER A 61 31.46 -7.17 -8.11
N TYR A 62 32.06 -6.47 -9.08
CA TYR A 62 31.37 -5.52 -9.95
C TYR A 62 30.50 -6.22 -11.00
N LEU A 63 31.00 -7.30 -11.62
CA LEU A 63 30.22 -8.09 -12.58
C LEU A 63 29.06 -8.84 -11.91
N GLY A 64 29.26 -9.30 -10.67
CA GLY A 64 28.19 -9.90 -9.85
C GLY A 64 27.11 -8.89 -9.47
N PHE A 65 27.50 -7.66 -9.13
CA PHE A 65 26.57 -6.57 -8.79
C PHE A 65 25.65 -6.18 -9.96
N GLU A 66 26.16 -6.09 -11.19
CA GLU A 66 25.33 -5.80 -12.39
C GLU A 66 24.29 -6.90 -12.65
N THR A 67 24.67 -8.19 -12.54
CA THR A 67 23.71 -9.30 -12.71
C THR A 67 22.66 -9.34 -11.60
N TYR A 68 23.04 -8.98 -10.38
CA TYR A 68 22.10 -8.82 -9.26
C TYR A 68 21.16 -7.64 -9.55
N GLN A 69 21.67 -6.49 -9.96
CA GLN A 69 20.86 -5.32 -10.30
C GLN A 69 19.84 -5.64 -11.41
N VAL A 70 20.20 -6.38 -12.46
CA VAL A 70 19.26 -6.76 -13.52
C VAL A 70 18.15 -7.71 -13.03
N LEU A 71 18.46 -8.70 -12.18
CA LEU A 71 17.44 -9.59 -11.60
C LEU A 71 16.49 -8.84 -10.67
N PHE A 72 17.01 -7.92 -9.86
CA PHE A 72 16.20 -7.07 -9.00
C PHE A 72 15.37 -6.09 -9.82
N GLN A 73 15.92 -5.45 -10.85
CA GLN A 73 15.16 -4.57 -11.75
C GLN A 73 14.03 -5.33 -12.45
N SER A 74 14.24 -6.58 -12.88
CA SER A 74 13.16 -7.40 -13.46
C SER A 74 12.05 -7.70 -12.45
N SER A 75 12.41 -8.09 -11.23
CA SER A 75 11.41 -8.31 -10.17
C SER A 75 10.67 -7.03 -9.77
N VAL A 76 11.38 -5.90 -9.73
CA VAL A 76 10.82 -4.59 -9.40
C VAL A 76 9.88 -4.14 -10.51
N VAL A 77 10.27 -4.24 -11.79
CA VAL A 77 9.40 -3.89 -12.93
C VAL A 77 8.14 -4.75 -12.95
N HIS A 78 8.24 -6.04 -12.66
CA HIS A 78 7.07 -6.93 -12.61
C HIS A 78 6.16 -6.63 -11.41
N ALA A 79 6.72 -6.29 -10.25
CA ALA A 79 5.95 -5.85 -9.09
C ALA A 79 5.28 -4.48 -9.36
N THR A 80 6.01 -3.51 -9.90
CA THR A 80 5.46 -2.19 -10.23
C THR A 80 4.39 -2.30 -11.30
N ALA A 81 4.57 -3.14 -12.33
CA ALA A 81 3.58 -3.33 -13.38
C ALA A 81 2.29 -4.03 -12.87
N LYS A 82 2.40 -4.88 -11.85
CA LYS A 82 1.23 -5.49 -11.20
C LYS A 82 0.48 -4.47 -10.34
N VAL A 83 1.21 -3.73 -9.52
CA VAL A 83 0.68 -2.64 -8.68
C VAL A 83 -0.08 -1.65 -9.56
N THR A 84 0.57 -1.09 -10.59
CA THR A 84 -0.07 -0.10 -11.49
C THR A 84 -1.36 -0.60 -12.14
N ARG A 85 -1.43 -1.89 -12.50
CA ARG A 85 -2.66 -2.48 -13.06
C ARG A 85 -3.79 -2.50 -12.04
N VAL A 86 -3.49 -2.82 -10.78
CA VAL A 86 -4.49 -2.82 -9.71
C VAL A 86 -4.97 -1.39 -9.45
N GLU A 87 -4.08 -0.40 -9.38
CA GLU A 87 -4.49 1.01 -9.23
C GLU A 87 -5.38 1.49 -10.38
N GLU A 88 -5.07 1.15 -11.64
CA GLU A 88 -5.92 1.47 -12.79
C GLU A 88 -7.34 0.88 -12.64
N ILE A 89 -7.46 -0.36 -12.14
CA ILE A 89 -8.76 -1.00 -11.87
C ILE A 89 -9.49 -0.29 -10.73
N LEU A 90 -8.78 0.12 -9.67
CA LEU A 90 -9.36 0.84 -8.55
C LEU A 90 -9.91 2.21 -8.98
N GLU A 91 -9.16 2.95 -9.80
CA GLU A 91 -9.63 4.23 -10.36
C GLU A 91 -10.88 4.04 -11.23
N GLN A 92 -10.91 2.99 -12.07
CA GLN A 92 -12.09 2.66 -12.86
C GLN A 92 -13.29 2.28 -11.98
N ALA A 93 -13.07 1.51 -10.93
CA ALA A 93 -14.12 1.12 -9.98
C ALA A 93 -14.68 2.35 -9.24
N ASP A 94 -13.82 3.26 -8.79
CA ASP A 94 -14.25 4.47 -8.11
C ASP A 94 -14.99 5.42 -9.07
N TYR A 95 -14.55 5.53 -10.34
CA TYR A 95 -15.29 6.27 -11.37
C TYR A 95 -16.70 5.71 -11.62
N LEU A 96 -16.84 4.38 -11.76
CA LEU A 96 -18.15 3.73 -11.95
C LEU A 96 -19.06 3.89 -10.73
N TYR A 97 -18.47 3.92 -9.54
CA TYR A 97 -19.20 4.20 -8.31
C TYR A 97 -19.74 5.63 -8.29
N GLU A 98 -18.91 6.62 -8.64
CA GLU A 98 -19.29 8.03 -8.73
C GLU A 98 -20.32 8.31 -9.83
N SER A 99 -20.27 7.56 -10.95
CA SER A 99 -21.27 7.66 -12.02
C SER A 99 -22.61 7.00 -11.68
N GLY A 100 -22.69 6.26 -10.56
CA GLY A 100 -23.88 5.54 -10.12
C GLY A 100 -24.14 4.24 -10.90
N GLU A 101 -23.16 3.75 -11.67
CA GLU A 101 -23.27 2.55 -12.50
C GLU A 101 -22.94 1.28 -11.69
N THR A 102 -23.70 1.03 -10.61
CA THR A 102 -23.46 -0.06 -9.65
C THR A 102 -23.39 -1.45 -10.29
N ALA A 103 -24.22 -1.72 -11.30
CA ALA A 103 -24.22 -2.99 -12.02
C ALA A 103 -22.90 -3.26 -12.76
N LYS A 104 -22.35 -2.23 -13.44
CA LYS A 104 -21.06 -2.36 -14.15
C LYS A 104 -19.90 -2.44 -13.17
N LEU A 105 -19.97 -1.67 -12.09
CA LEU A 105 -19.00 -1.74 -10.99
C LEU A 105 -18.91 -3.17 -10.43
N TYR A 106 -20.05 -3.77 -10.11
CA TYR A 106 -20.10 -5.13 -9.59
C TYR A 106 -19.51 -6.13 -10.59
N GLN A 107 -19.87 -6.03 -11.88
CA GLN A 107 -19.33 -6.90 -12.93
C GLN A 107 -17.81 -6.76 -13.10
N LEU A 108 -17.27 -5.53 -13.02
CA LEU A 108 -15.82 -5.29 -13.09
C LEU A 108 -15.11 -5.94 -11.91
N LEU A 109 -15.58 -5.67 -10.68
CA LEU A 109 -14.93 -6.15 -9.47
C LEU A 109 -15.08 -7.67 -9.26
N THR A 110 -16.16 -8.28 -9.74
CA THR A 110 -16.38 -9.73 -9.66
C THR A 110 -15.30 -10.52 -10.42
N GLN A 111 -14.70 -9.94 -11.46
CA GLN A 111 -13.56 -10.54 -12.16
C GLN A 111 -12.33 -10.71 -11.25
N TYR A 112 -12.26 -9.92 -10.19
CA TYR A 112 -11.17 -9.89 -9.21
C TYR A 112 -11.61 -10.40 -7.84
N LYS A 113 -12.70 -11.18 -7.76
CA LYS A 113 -13.20 -11.73 -6.49
C LYS A 113 -12.19 -12.62 -5.75
N GLU A 114 -11.26 -13.24 -6.49
CA GLU A 114 -10.17 -14.04 -5.93
C GLU A 114 -8.87 -13.25 -5.76
N SER A 115 -8.91 -11.93 -5.90
CA SER A 115 -7.75 -11.11 -5.61
C SER A 115 -7.45 -11.10 -4.10
N GLU A 116 -6.18 -10.91 -3.80
CA GLU A 116 -5.64 -10.82 -2.44
C GLU A 116 -5.52 -9.35 -1.99
N ASP A 117 -5.87 -8.41 -2.87
CA ASP A 117 -5.81 -6.98 -2.58
C ASP A 117 -7.02 -6.54 -1.74
N ALA A 118 -6.77 -6.14 -0.50
CA ALA A 118 -7.80 -5.65 0.41
C ALA A 118 -8.65 -4.52 -0.21
N GLU A 119 -8.01 -3.64 -1.00
CA GLU A 119 -8.65 -2.49 -1.66
C GLU A 119 -9.71 -2.88 -2.70
N LEU A 120 -9.51 -4.00 -3.40
CA LEU A 120 -10.50 -4.55 -4.34
C LEU A 120 -11.61 -5.26 -3.58
N LEU A 121 -11.25 -6.05 -2.56
CA LEU A 121 -12.20 -6.86 -1.80
C LEU A 121 -13.25 -6.02 -1.05
N TRP A 122 -12.85 -4.95 -0.36
CA TRP A 122 -13.83 -4.11 0.34
C TRP A 122 -14.71 -3.32 -0.64
N ARG A 123 -14.20 -2.94 -1.82
CA ARG A 123 -14.99 -2.31 -2.89
C ARG A 123 -16.00 -3.29 -3.48
N LEU A 124 -15.62 -4.56 -3.63
CA LEU A 124 -16.52 -5.62 -4.06
C LEU A 124 -17.64 -5.86 -3.04
N ALA A 125 -17.30 -5.88 -1.74
CA ALA A 125 -18.28 -5.97 -0.67
C ALA A 125 -19.31 -4.82 -0.73
N ARG A 126 -18.82 -3.58 -0.90
CA ARG A 126 -19.68 -2.40 -1.12
C ARG A 126 -20.58 -2.58 -2.33
N ALA A 127 -20.02 -2.93 -3.49
CA ALA A 127 -20.78 -3.09 -4.72
C ALA A 127 -21.85 -4.17 -4.59
N SER A 128 -21.54 -5.32 -3.98
CA SER A 128 -22.50 -6.40 -3.72
C SER A 128 -23.67 -5.92 -2.85
N ARG A 129 -23.37 -5.20 -1.77
CA ARG A 129 -24.39 -4.57 -0.92
C ARG A 129 -25.25 -3.56 -1.69
N ASP A 130 -24.63 -2.71 -2.52
CA ASP A 130 -25.37 -1.71 -3.29
C ASP A 130 -26.34 -2.38 -4.29
N ILE A 131 -25.94 -3.49 -4.90
CA ILE A 131 -26.84 -4.31 -5.73
C ILE A 131 -28.00 -4.87 -4.88
N ALA A 132 -27.72 -5.37 -3.67
CA ALA A 132 -28.75 -5.84 -2.74
C ALA A 132 -29.73 -4.74 -2.31
N GLN A 133 -29.33 -3.47 -2.34
CA GLN A 133 -30.22 -2.35 -2.01
C GLN A 133 -31.03 -1.84 -3.22
N LEU A 134 -30.78 -2.33 -4.43
CA LEU A 134 -31.58 -1.99 -5.60
C LEU A 134 -33.01 -2.50 -5.46
N SER A 135 -33.98 -1.72 -5.94
CA SER A 135 -35.41 -2.07 -5.89
C SER A 135 -35.76 -3.30 -6.73
N GLY A 136 -34.95 -3.65 -7.72
CA GLY A 136 -35.16 -4.79 -8.62
C GLY A 136 -34.67 -6.15 -8.11
N THR A 137 -33.99 -6.21 -6.95
CA THR A 137 -33.50 -7.48 -6.41
C THR A 137 -34.56 -8.15 -5.54
N SER A 138 -34.73 -9.47 -5.72
CA SER A 138 -35.63 -10.29 -4.89
C SER A 138 -35.09 -10.41 -3.46
N GLU A 139 -35.96 -10.72 -2.49
CA GLU A 139 -35.53 -10.84 -1.08
C GLU A 139 -34.53 -11.98 -0.88
N GLU A 140 -34.67 -13.06 -1.65
CA GLU A 140 -33.74 -14.19 -1.65
C GLU A 140 -32.36 -13.79 -2.19
N GLU A 141 -32.32 -13.08 -3.32
CA GLU A 141 -31.06 -12.57 -3.89
C GLU A 141 -30.41 -11.55 -2.97
N LYS A 142 -31.19 -10.67 -2.33
CA LYS A 142 -30.68 -9.71 -1.34
C LYS A 142 -29.97 -10.42 -0.21
N LYS A 143 -30.61 -11.47 0.34
CA LYS A 143 -30.01 -12.28 1.40
C LYS A 143 -28.68 -12.88 0.93
N LEU A 144 -28.64 -13.50 -0.25
CA LEU A 144 -27.42 -14.09 -0.80
C LEU A 144 -26.29 -13.05 -0.97
N LEU A 145 -26.60 -11.90 -1.57
CA LEU A 145 -25.64 -10.81 -1.79
C LEU A 145 -25.11 -10.23 -0.47
N VAL A 146 -25.96 -10.11 0.55
CA VAL A 146 -25.55 -9.63 1.87
C VAL A 146 -24.57 -10.60 2.54
N TYR A 147 -24.80 -11.92 2.44
CA TYR A 147 -23.85 -12.91 2.94
C TYR A 147 -22.54 -12.92 2.14
N GLU A 148 -22.60 -12.82 0.82
CA GLU A 148 -21.40 -12.68 -0.03
C GLU A 148 -20.60 -11.41 0.31
N ALA A 149 -21.28 -10.28 0.50
CA ALA A 149 -20.65 -9.02 0.87
C ALA A 149 -19.90 -9.14 2.21
N LEU A 150 -20.48 -9.86 3.20
CA LEU A 150 -19.82 -10.14 4.46
C LEU A 150 -18.56 -10.99 4.27
N GLU A 151 -18.60 -12.00 3.40
CA GLU A 151 -17.43 -12.84 3.10
C GLU A 151 -16.29 -12.03 2.47
N TYR A 152 -16.60 -11.19 1.47
CA TYR A 152 -15.59 -10.31 0.85
C TYR A 152 -15.01 -9.31 1.86
N ALA A 153 -15.84 -8.74 2.75
CA ALA A 153 -15.37 -7.83 3.78
C ALA A 153 -14.47 -8.52 4.82
N LYS A 154 -14.78 -9.77 5.21
CA LYS A 154 -13.92 -10.59 6.07
C LYS A 154 -12.57 -10.85 5.43
N ARG A 155 -12.57 -11.29 4.16
CA ARG A 155 -11.33 -11.49 3.40
C ARG A 155 -10.52 -10.20 3.33
N ALA A 156 -11.15 -9.05 3.08
CA ALA A 156 -10.45 -7.77 3.04
C ALA A 156 -9.73 -7.45 4.37
N LEU A 157 -10.37 -7.74 5.51
CA LEU A 157 -9.76 -7.59 6.83
C LEU A 157 -8.60 -8.55 7.06
N GLU A 158 -8.74 -9.81 6.67
CA GLU A 158 -7.66 -10.81 6.76
C GLU A 158 -6.42 -10.39 5.95
N LYS A 159 -6.61 -9.70 4.82
CA LYS A 159 -5.50 -9.18 4.00
C LYS A 159 -4.91 -7.89 4.57
N ASN A 160 -5.75 -7.01 5.12
CA ASN A 160 -5.28 -5.77 5.72
C ASN A 160 -6.14 -5.35 6.93
N GLU A 161 -5.71 -5.81 8.10
CA GLU A 161 -6.33 -5.48 9.39
C GLU A 161 -6.20 -4.01 9.77
N SER A 162 -5.30 -3.26 9.14
CA SER A 162 -5.13 -1.82 9.39
C SER A 162 -6.02 -0.95 8.48
N SER A 163 -6.70 -1.55 7.50
CA SER A 163 -7.53 -0.79 6.56
C SER A 163 -8.81 -0.29 7.22
N PHE A 164 -8.89 1.03 7.41
CA PHE A 164 -10.09 1.69 7.91
C PHE A 164 -11.33 1.42 7.02
N ALA A 165 -11.14 1.34 5.71
CA ALA A 165 -12.23 1.06 4.78
C ALA A 165 -12.76 -0.38 4.95
N ALA A 166 -11.87 -1.37 5.11
CA ALA A 166 -12.27 -2.76 5.33
C ALA A 166 -13.08 -2.92 6.62
N HIS A 167 -12.62 -2.35 7.74
CA HIS A 167 -13.36 -2.38 9.01
C HIS A 167 -14.72 -1.69 8.92
N LYS A 168 -14.78 -0.54 8.23
CA LYS A 168 -16.06 0.18 8.00
C LYS A 168 -17.06 -0.70 7.25
N TRP A 169 -16.63 -1.31 6.14
CA TRP A 169 -17.52 -2.14 5.32
C TRP A 169 -17.88 -3.45 6.00
N TYR A 170 -16.95 -4.05 6.74
CA TYR A 170 -17.24 -5.22 7.58
C TYR A 170 -18.32 -4.93 8.62
N ALA A 171 -18.24 -3.79 9.31
CA ALA A 171 -19.24 -3.38 10.29
C ALA A 171 -20.63 -3.16 9.68
N ILE A 172 -20.69 -2.65 8.45
CA ILE A 172 -21.96 -2.47 7.72
C ILE A 172 -22.52 -3.84 7.32
N CYS A 173 -21.72 -4.69 6.69
CA CYS A 173 -22.17 -6.00 6.21
C CYS A 173 -22.63 -6.92 7.35
N ILE A 174 -21.94 -6.91 8.50
CA ILE A 174 -22.33 -7.74 9.66
C ILE A 174 -23.63 -7.24 10.31
N SER A 175 -23.91 -5.92 10.21
CA SER A 175 -25.18 -5.35 10.62
C SER A 175 -26.31 -5.81 9.71
N ASP A 176 -26.09 -5.78 8.38
CA ASP A 176 -27.08 -6.24 7.40
C ASP A 176 -27.39 -7.74 7.57
N VAL A 177 -26.38 -8.58 7.85
CA VAL A 177 -26.59 -10.01 8.18
C VAL A 177 -27.40 -10.21 9.46
N GLY A 178 -27.19 -9.35 10.47
CA GLY A 178 -27.93 -9.38 11.73
C GLY A 178 -29.45 -9.20 11.56
N ASP A 179 -29.89 -8.52 10.50
CA ASP A 179 -31.32 -8.37 10.19
C ASP A 179 -31.96 -9.70 9.73
N TYR A 180 -31.18 -10.61 9.14
CA TYR A 180 -31.66 -11.93 8.71
C TYR A 180 -31.51 -13.02 9.78
N GLU A 181 -30.52 -12.91 10.67
CA GLU A 181 -30.27 -13.87 11.76
C GLU A 181 -31.09 -13.57 13.03
N GLY A 182 -31.70 -12.38 13.10
CA GLY A 182 -32.61 -11.97 14.15
C GLY A 182 -31.96 -11.18 15.29
N ILE A 183 -32.79 -10.74 16.24
CA ILE A 183 -32.42 -9.74 17.26
C ILE A 183 -31.22 -10.18 18.11
N LYS A 184 -31.11 -11.47 18.46
CA LYS A 184 -29.98 -11.96 19.27
C LYS A 184 -28.65 -11.83 18.53
N ALA A 185 -28.61 -12.22 17.25
CA ALA A 185 -27.43 -12.07 16.41
C ALA A 185 -27.10 -10.60 16.20
N LYS A 186 -28.11 -9.75 15.95
CA LYS A 186 -27.92 -8.30 15.82
C LYS A 186 -27.27 -7.66 17.07
N ILE A 187 -27.70 -8.07 18.26
CA ILE A 187 -27.10 -7.61 19.53
C ILE A 187 -25.65 -8.09 19.64
N ALA A 188 -25.36 -9.37 19.36
CA ALA A 188 -24.01 -9.90 19.39
C ALA A 188 -23.09 -9.20 18.37
N ASN A 189 -23.58 -8.98 17.15
CA ASN A 189 -22.85 -8.29 16.08
C ASN A 189 -22.55 -6.84 16.45
N ALA A 190 -23.44 -6.15 17.17
CA ALA A 190 -23.18 -4.79 17.63
C ALA A 190 -21.97 -4.71 18.59
N TYR A 191 -21.75 -5.72 19.43
CA TYR A 191 -20.56 -5.79 20.27
C TYR A 191 -19.29 -5.99 19.44
N ILE A 192 -19.33 -6.89 18.45
CA ILE A 192 -18.23 -7.13 17.51
C ILE A 192 -17.88 -5.82 16.78
N ILE A 193 -18.88 -5.14 16.21
CA ILE A 193 -18.69 -3.87 15.51
C ILE A 193 -18.00 -2.84 16.43
N LYS A 194 -18.45 -2.72 17.68
CA LYS A 194 -17.87 -1.80 18.66
C LYS A 194 -16.39 -2.10 18.90
N GLU A 195 -16.03 -3.36 19.07
CA GLU A 195 -14.63 -3.79 19.27
C GLU A 195 -13.76 -3.42 18.06
N HIS A 196 -14.22 -3.68 16.85
CA HIS A 196 -13.53 -3.28 15.62
C HIS A 196 -13.29 -1.76 15.54
N PHE A 197 -14.26 -0.94 15.95
CA PHE A 197 -14.10 0.52 15.99
C PHE A 197 -13.12 0.98 17.07
N GLU A 198 -13.11 0.38 18.26
CA GLU A 198 -12.15 0.71 19.32
C GLU A 198 -10.72 0.38 18.90
N VAL A 199 -10.50 -0.79 18.28
CA VAL A 199 -9.21 -1.18 17.71
C VAL A 199 -8.76 -0.16 16.65
N LEU A 200 -9.64 0.21 15.72
CA LEU A 200 -9.36 1.23 14.71
C LEU A 200 -8.95 2.59 15.32
N MET A 201 -9.64 3.02 16.39
CA MET A 201 -9.32 4.30 17.05
C MET A 201 -7.94 4.24 17.71
N ASN A 202 -7.58 3.12 18.32
CA ASN A 202 -6.26 2.91 18.92
C ASN A 202 -5.15 2.84 17.87
N PHE A 203 -5.42 2.34 16.67
CA PHE A 203 -4.44 2.35 15.57
C PHE A 203 -4.17 3.75 15.02
N LYS A 204 -5.15 4.67 15.05
CA LYS A 204 -5.00 6.05 14.54
C LYS A 204 -4.36 7.02 15.53
N SER A 205 -4.21 6.64 16.80
CA SER A 205 -3.70 7.51 17.86
C SER A 205 -2.17 7.44 18.06
N HIS A 206 -1.45 6.68 17.22
CA HIS A 206 0.01 6.59 17.17
C HIS A 206 0.57 7.16 15.86
#